data_AF-A0A4R1IAF0-F1
#
_entry.id   AF-A0A4R1IAF0-F1
#
_cell.length_a   1.000
_cell.length_b   1.000
_cell.length_c   1.000
_cell.angle_alpha   90.00
_cell.angle_beta   90.00
_cell.angle_gamma   90.00
#
_symmetry.space_group_name_H-M   'P 1'
#
loop_
_entity.id
_entity.type
_entity.pdbx_description
1 polymer ?
#
loop_
_entity_poly.entity_id
_entity_poly.type
_entity_poly.pdbx_seq_one_letter_code
_entity_poly.pdbx_strand_id
1 'polypeptide(L)'
;MTLDTKAFSDVVAATVKEYVQREALDRIDALEKRLAEVEASGLRFLGVWQRAVDYRRGSVVTSEGSSWVALKATSPAEKPGDCDAWALVAQRGRDGRVA
;
A
#
# COMPACT_ATOMS: atom_id res chain seq x y z
N MET A 1 -49.12 5.20 -34.76
CA MET A 1 -47.69 5.51 -34.56
C MET A 1 -47.10 4.40 -33.72
N THR A 2 -46.38 3.47 -34.33
CA THR A 2 -45.71 2.37 -33.60
C THR A 2 -44.30 2.81 -33.24
N LEU A 3 -43.99 2.85 -31.95
CA LEU A 3 -42.62 3.05 -31.48
C LEU A 3 -41.78 1.86 -31.94
N ASP A 4 -40.64 2.14 -32.57
CA ASP A 4 -39.64 1.11 -32.88
C ASP A 4 -38.91 0.75 -31.58
N THR A 5 -39.40 -0.32 -30.95
CA THR A 5 -38.83 -0.84 -29.70
C THR A 5 -37.36 -1.23 -29.84
N LYS A 6 -36.91 -1.64 -31.05
CA LYS A 6 -35.51 -2.00 -31.29
C LYS A 6 -34.64 -0.74 -31.30
N ALA A 7 -35.04 0.28 -32.04
CA ALA A 7 -34.32 1.55 -32.07
C ALA A 7 -34.19 2.17 -30.67
N PHE A 8 -35.25 2.11 -29.86
CA PHE A 8 -35.19 2.57 -28.47
C PHE A 8 -34.24 1.72 -27.61
N SER A 9 -34.31 0.39 -27.72
CA SER A 9 -33.42 -0.53 -26.99
C SER A 9 -31.95 -0.31 -27.36
N ASP A 10 -31.64 -0.09 -28.64
CA ASP A 10 -30.28 0.14 -29.12
C ASP A 10 -29.70 1.44 -28.55
N VAL A 11 -30.53 2.50 -28.49
CA VAL A 11 -30.14 3.79 -27.88
C VAL A 11 -29.88 3.62 -26.38
N VAL A 12 -30.80 2.98 -25.65
CA VAL A 12 -30.63 2.74 -24.20
C VAL A 12 -29.37 1.92 -23.93
N ALA A 13 -29.16 0.84 -24.70
CA ALA A 13 -27.97 0.01 -24.56
C ALA A 13 -26.68 0.79 -24.84
N ALA A 14 -26.67 1.64 -25.87
CA ALA A 14 -25.54 2.50 -26.19
C ALA A 14 -25.24 3.50 -25.07
N THR A 15 -26.26 4.20 -24.58
CA THR A 15 -26.09 5.19 -23.50
C THR A 15 -25.66 4.55 -22.18
N VAL A 16 -26.26 3.42 -21.80
CA VAL A 16 -25.86 2.67 -20.60
C VAL A 16 -24.42 2.18 -20.73
N LYS A 17 -24.04 1.65 -21.90
CA LYS A 17 -22.67 1.21 -22.16
C LYS A 17 -21.69 2.36 -22.04
N GLU A 18 -21.98 3.51 -22.65
CA GLU A 18 -21.13 4.70 -22.58
C GLU A 18 -20.96 5.19 -21.13
N TYR A 19 -22.06 5.24 -20.38
CA TYR A 19 -22.02 5.64 -18.97
C TYR A 19 -21.19 4.67 -18.12
N VAL A 20 -21.40 3.35 -18.27
CA VAL A 20 -20.62 2.33 -17.55
C VAL A 20 -19.14 2.41 -17.92
N GLN A 21 -18.82 2.58 -19.20
CA GLN A 21 -17.44 2.69 -19.66
C GLN A 21 -16.74 3.90 -19.02
N ARG A 22 -17.35 5.08 -19.16
CA ARG A 22 -16.73 6.35 -18.75
C ARG A 22 -16.68 6.55 -17.24
N GLU A 23 -17.74 6.17 -16.54
CA GLU A 23 -17.85 6.46 -15.10
C GLU A 23 -17.32 5.32 -14.23
N ALA A 24 -17.56 4.07 -14.63
CA ALA A 24 -17.19 2.91 -13.82
C ALA A 24 -15.84 2.32 -14.23
N LEU A 25 -15.67 1.93 -15.50
CA LEU A 25 -14.45 1.21 -15.92
C LEU A 25 -13.21 2.10 -15.91
N ASP A 26 -13.28 3.31 -16.48
CA ASP A 26 -12.14 4.24 -16.48
C ASP A 26 -11.76 4.66 -15.05
N ARG A 27 -12.75 4.82 -14.17
CA ARG A 27 -12.51 5.13 -12.77
C ARG A 27 -11.90 3.96 -12.00
N ILE A 28 -12.32 2.72 -12.28
CA ILE A 28 -11.72 1.51 -11.69
C ILE A 28 -10.26 1.43 -12.12
N ASP A 29 -9.95 1.56 -13.41
CA ASP A 29 -8.57 1.55 -13.90
C ASP A 29 -7.72 2.65 -13.25
N ALA A 30 -8.25 3.87 -13.14
CA ALA A 30 -7.56 4.95 -12.45
C ALA A 30 -7.32 4.67 -10.95
N LEU A 31 -8.28 4.04 -10.26
CA LEU A 31 -8.14 3.66 -8.86
C LEU A 31 -7.15 2.50 -8.68
N GLU A 32 -7.17 1.52 -9.56
CA GLU A 32 -6.22 0.39 -9.56
C GLU A 32 -4.78 0.89 -9.74
N LYS A 33 -4.55 1.84 -10.66
CA LYS A 33 -3.23 2.48 -10.84
C LYS A 33 -2.77 3.22 -9.58
N ARG A 34 -3.65 4.03 -8.99
CA ARG A 34 -3.33 4.75 -7.75
C ARG A 34 -3.07 3.81 -6.58
N LEU A 35 -3.81 2.70 -6.49
CA LEU A 35 -3.59 1.68 -5.47
C LEU A 35 -2.22 1.04 -5.64
N ALA A 36 -1.85 0.65 -6.87
CA ALA A 36 -0.53 0.08 -7.15
C ALA A 36 0.61 1.03 -6.76
N GLU A 37 0.48 2.34 -7.04
CA GLU A 37 1.46 3.35 -6.62
C GLU A 37 1.58 3.44 -5.08
N VAL A 38 0.46 3.47 -4.37
CA VAL A 38 0.42 3.54 -2.90
C VAL A 38 1.01 2.27 -2.28
N GLU A 39 0.65 1.10 -2.81
CA GLU A 39 1.15 -0.18 -2.32
C GLU A 39 2.66 -0.34 -2.56
N ALA A 40 3.18 0.24 -3.65
CA ALA A 40 4.61 0.23 -3.96
C ALA A 40 5.43 1.19 -3.08
N SER A 41 4.82 2.24 -2.51
CA SER A 41 5.55 3.35 -1.87
C SER A 41 5.24 3.60 -0.39
N GLY A 42 4.34 2.83 0.21
CA GLY A 42 3.92 3.03 1.60
C GLY A 42 4.89 2.50 2.68
N LEU A 43 4.90 3.17 3.84
CA LEU A 43 5.47 2.63 5.07
C LEU A 43 4.45 1.72 5.77
N ARG A 44 4.88 0.54 6.22
CA ARG A 44 4.00 -0.44 6.91
C ARG A 44 4.59 -0.79 8.27
N PHE A 45 3.93 -0.41 9.35
CA PHE A 45 4.37 -0.80 10.69
C PHE A 45 3.97 -2.25 10.99
N LEU A 46 4.95 -3.08 11.35
CA LEU A 46 4.80 -4.52 11.56
C LEU A 46 5.12 -4.97 12.99
N GLY A 47 5.27 -4.02 13.93
CA GLY A 47 5.54 -4.30 15.33
C GLY A 47 7.01 -4.64 15.61
N VAL A 48 7.24 -5.56 16.55
CA VAL A 48 8.60 -5.94 16.97
C VAL A 48 9.28 -6.80 15.90
N TRP A 49 10.54 -6.51 15.60
CA TRP A 49 11.34 -7.31 14.67
C TRP A 49 11.44 -8.77 15.12
N GLN A 50 11.30 -9.70 14.18
CA GLN A 50 11.41 -11.13 14.42
C GLN A 50 12.48 -11.75 13.52
N ARG A 51 13.34 -12.59 14.10
CA ARG A 51 14.49 -13.20 13.41
C ARG A 51 14.09 -14.07 12.21
N ALA A 52 12.94 -14.73 12.26
CA ALA A 52 12.52 -15.70 11.25
C ALA A 52 11.71 -15.07 10.09
N VAL A 53 11.51 -13.75 10.09
CA VAL A 53 10.62 -13.05 9.17
C VAL A 53 11.45 -12.22 8.18
N ASP A 54 11.09 -12.29 6.90
CA ASP A 54 11.55 -11.36 5.87
C ASP A 54 10.67 -10.10 5.85
N TYR A 55 11.30 -8.96 5.56
CA TYR A 55 10.61 -7.68 5.52
C TYR A 55 10.79 -7.05 4.14
N ARG A 56 9.71 -6.54 3.55
CA ARG A 56 9.80 -5.80 2.28
C ARG A 56 10.27 -4.36 2.53
N ARG A 57 10.81 -3.71 1.51
CA ARG A 57 11.10 -2.26 1.54
C ARG A 57 9.87 -1.48 2.05
N GLY A 58 10.10 -0.52 2.93
CA GLY A 58 9.05 0.28 3.58
C GLY A 58 8.47 -0.37 4.84
N SER A 59 8.83 -1.61 5.17
CA SER A 59 8.47 -2.21 6.46
C SER A 59 9.10 -1.44 7.60
N VAL A 60 8.32 -1.12 8.63
CA VAL A 60 8.76 -0.43 9.84
C VAL A 60 8.60 -1.38 11.03
N VAL A 61 9.67 -1.58 11.78
CA VAL A 61 9.68 -2.45 12.96
C VAL A 61 10.30 -1.73 14.17
N THR A 62 10.04 -2.24 15.37
CA THR A 62 10.78 -1.87 16.57
C THR A 62 11.84 -2.91 16.90
N SER A 63 13.04 -2.45 17.27
CA SER A 63 14.15 -3.27 17.74
C SER A 63 14.93 -2.48 18.78
N GLU A 64 15.16 -3.10 19.95
CA GLU A 64 15.92 -2.51 21.08
C GLU A 64 15.40 -1.12 21.53
N GLY A 65 14.08 -0.93 21.47
CA GLY A 65 13.42 0.32 21.85
C GLY A 65 13.51 1.43 20.80
N SER A 66 14.11 1.17 19.65
CA SER A 66 14.18 2.09 18.50
C SER A 66 13.29 1.62 17.36
N SER A 67 12.83 2.54 16.51
CA SER A 67 12.05 2.24 15.30
C SER A 67 12.95 2.30 14.07
N TRP A 68 12.76 1.35 13.16
CA TRP A 68 13.60 1.16 11.98
C TRP A 68 12.75 0.93 10.74
N VAL A 69 13.22 1.37 9.57
CA VAL A 69 12.58 1.14 8.28
C VAL A 69 13.49 0.32 7.36
N ALA A 70 12.93 -0.70 6.72
CA ALA A 70 13.63 -1.49 5.72
C ALA A 70 13.79 -0.70 4.42
N LEU A 71 15.03 -0.48 3.98
CA LEU A 71 15.37 0.22 2.74
C LEU A 71 15.29 -0.68 1.51
N LYS A 72 15.38 -1.99 1.70
CA LYS A 72 15.29 -3.05 0.68
C LYS A 72 14.57 -4.26 1.26
N ALA A 73 14.27 -5.26 0.43
CA ALA A 73 13.82 -6.54 0.94
C ALA A 73 14.92 -7.15 1.83
N THR A 74 14.55 -7.60 3.02
CA THR A 74 15.47 -8.19 4.00
C THR A 74 15.38 -9.71 3.95
N SER A 75 16.46 -10.38 4.32
CA SER A 75 16.47 -11.83 4.57
C SER A 75 16.21 -12.13 6.05
N PRO A 76 15.79 -13.36 6.40
CA PRO A 76 15.74 -13.79 7.78
C PRO A 76 17.09 -13.55 8.49
N ALA A 77 17.01 -13.20 9.77
CA ALA A 77 18.14 -12.83 10.64
C ALA A 77 18.85 -11.50 10.32
N GLU A 78 18.47 -10.77 9.27
CA GLU A 78 18.95 -9.39 9.07
C GLU A 78 18.31 -8.45 10.08
N LYS A 79 19.01 -8.26 11.21
CA LYS A 79 18.53 -7.48 12.34
C LYS A 79 18.73 -5.96 12.13
N PRO A 80 17.74 -5.12 12.48
CA PRO A 80 17.91 -3.67 12.46
C PRO A 80 19.07 -3.23 13.35
N GLY A 81 19.96 -2.40 12.80
CA GLY A 81 21.18 -1.92 13.45
C GLY A 81 22.44 -2.71 13.11
N ASP A 82 22.31 -3.95 12.63
CA ASP A 82 23.45 -4.84 12.34
C ASP A 82 23.80 -4.94 10.84
N CYS A 83 22.94 -4.40 9.96
CA CYS A 83 23.15 -4.41 8.52
C CYS A 83 22.63 -3.13 7.82
N ASP A 84 22.98 -2.98 6.54
CA ASP A 84 22.61 -1.83 5.69
C ASP A 84 21.17 -1.87 5.18
N ALA A 85 20.43 -2.97 5.44
CA ALA A 85 19.05 -3.12 5.00
C ALA A 85 18.07 -2.24 5.78
N TRP A 86 18.48 -1.71 6.94
CA TRP A 86 17.64 -0.93 7.84
C TRP A 86 18.17 0.48 8.05
N ALA A 87 17.28 1.46 8.05
CA ALA A 87 17.56 2.82 8.50
C ALA A 87 16.84 3.10 9.82
N LEU A 88 17.53 3.82 10.72
CA LEU A 88 16.95 4.29 11.98
C LEU A 88 15.92 5.40 11.70
N VAL A 89 14.69 5.22 12.20
CA VAL A 89 13.61 6.21 12.09
C VAL A 89 13.51 7.04 13.36
N ALA A 90 13.53 6.38 14.51
CA ALA A 90 13.48 7.02 15.81
C ALA A 90 14.33 6.24 16.80
N GLN A 91 15.24 6.94 17.47
CA GLN A 91 16.08 6.34 18.50
C GLN A 91 15.31 6.21 19.81
N ARG A 92 15.60 5.15 20.58
CA ARG A 92 15.09 5.02 21.94
C ARG A 92 15.41 6.27 22.78
N GLY A 93 14.43 6.71 23.58
CA GLY A 93 14.64 7.78 24.55
C GLY A 93 15.61 7.38 25.66
N ARG A 94 16.10 8.37 26.41
CA ARG A 94 16.78 8.12 27.69
C ARG A 94 15.73 7.78 28.75
N ASP A 95 16.07 6.88 29.65
CA ASP A 95 15.21 6.58 30.80
C ASP A 95 15.00 7.85 31.64
N GLY A 96 13.77 8.07 32.07
CA GLY A 96 13.43 9.16 32.98
C GLY A 96 14.13 8.97 34.33
N ARG A 97 14.70 10.03 34.88
CA ARG A 97 15.26 10.00 36.23
C ARG A 97 14.11 10.01 37.24
N VAL A 98 14.00 8.99 38.06
CA VAL A 98 13.16 9.04 39.27
C VAL A 98 13.82 10.01 40.26
N ALA A 99 13.06 11.01 40.70
CA ALA A 99 13.46 12.00 41.71
C ALA A 99 13.31 11.42 43.11
#